data_AF-Q2NR38-F1
#
_entry.id   AF-Q2NR38-F1
#
_cell.length_a   1.000
_cell.length_b   1.000
_cell.length_c   1.000
_cell.angle_alpha   90.00
_cell.angle_beta   90.00
_cell.angle_gamma   90.00
#
_symmetry.space_group_name_H-M   'P 1'
#
loop_
_entity.id
_entity.type
_entity.pdbx_description
1 polymer ?
#
loop_
_entity_poly.entity_id
_entity_poly.type
_entity_poly.pdbx_seq_one_letter_code
_entity_poly.pdbx_strand_id
1 'polypeptide(L)'
;MAHSFLDEQREETRLIIDELLEDGSDPEALYTIEHHLSADDFDTLEKVAVEAFKLGYEVTDAEELEVEGGEKLMCCDAVSEIALQAELIDAQVEQLFTLTQRLEVNYDGWGTYFEDPDGEEEEGDEFDQDDEDGPADRDEVPATRH
;
A
#
# COMPACT_ATOMS: atom_id res chain seq x y z
N MET A 1 -24.89 -1.59 -10.32
CA MET A 1 -23.56 -2.13 -10.66
C MET A 1 -22.70 -2.23 -9.42
N ALA A 2 -22.50 -1.14 -8.67
CA ALA A 2 -21.79 -1.15 -7.37
C ALA A 2 -22.19 -2.30 -6.40
N HIS A 3 -23.48 -2.59 -6.24
CA HIS A 3 -23.93 -3.70 -5.39
C HIS A 3 -23.42 -5.07 -5.86
N SER A 4 -23.37 -5.32 -7.18
CA SER A 4 -22.85 -6.59 -7.72
C SER A 4 -21.36 -6.71 -7.44
N PHE A 5 -20.60 -5.65 -7.71
CA PHE A 5 -19.17 -5.62 -7.48
C PHE A 5 -18.82 -5.85 -6.00
N LEU A 6 -19.47 -5.15 -5.08
CA LEU A 6 -19.20 -5.34 -3.66
C LEU A 6 -19.63 -6.73 -3.15
N ASP A 7 -20.69 -7.31 -3.68
CA ASP A 7 -21.07 -8.70 -3.34
C ASP A 7 -20.00 -9.69 -3.83
N GLU A 8 -19.51 -9.50 -5.06
CA GLU A 8 -18.43 -10.31 -5.65
C GLU A 8 -17.14 -10.20 -4.82
N GLN A 9 -16.72 -8.98 -4.45
CA GLN A 9 -15.56 -8.78 -3.60
C GLN A 9 -15.72 -9.41 -2.21
N ARG A 10 -16.93 -9.42 -1.64
CA ARG A 10 -17.19 -10.06 -0.35
C ARG A 10 -17.02 -11.57 -0.45
N GLU A 11 -17.52 -12.18 -1.51
CA GLU A 11 -17.36 -13.62 -1.78
C GLU A 11 -15.88 -13.97 -1.96
N GLU A 12 -15.15 -13.21 -2.79
CA GLU A 12 -13.70 -13.38 -3.00
C GLU A 12 -12.92 -13.26 -1.69
N THR A 13 -13.26 -12.27 -0.86
CA THR A 13 -12.59 -12.06 0.44
C THR A 13 -12.69 -13.29 1.34
N ARG A 14 -13.83 -14.00 1.37
CA ARG A 14 -13.95 -15.23 2.18
C ARG A 14 -13.12 -16.35 1.59
N LEU A 15 -13.11 -16.49 0.26
CA LEU A 15 -12.34 -17.53 -0.42
C LEU A 15 -10.83 -17.36 -0.17
N ILE A 16 -10.30 -16.14 -0.32
CA ILE A 16 -8.88 -15.85 -0.09
C ILE A 16 -8.49 -16.16 1.36
N ILE A 17 -9.31 -15.74 2.33
CA ILE A 17 -9.06 -16.02 3.76
C ILE A 17 -9.11 -17.53 4.03
N ASP A 18 -10.13 -18.23 3.53
CA ASP A 18 -10.26 -19.68 3.71
C ASP A 18 -9.05 -20.40 3.11
N GLU A 19 -8.58 -20.01 1.91
CA GLU A 19 -7.40 -20.59 1.25
C GLU A 19 -6.12 -20.36 2.06
N LEU A 20 -5.87 -19.13 2.55
CA LEU A 20 -4.71 -18.83 3.40
C LEU A 20 -4.69 -19.67 4.68
N LEU A 21 -5.84 -19.80 5.35
CA LEU A 21 -5.94 -20.57 6.58
C LEU A 21 -5.86 -22.08 6.34
N GLU A 22 -6.39 -22.57 5.21
CA GLU A 22 -6.24 -23.98 4.79
C GLU A 22 -4.77 -24.33 4.47
N ASP A 23 -4.02 -23.39 3.90
CA ASP A 23 -2.59 -23.52 3.64
C ASP A 23 -1.73 -23.38 4.92
N GLY A 24 -2.35 -23.01 6.05
CA GLY A 24 -1.72 -22.99 7.36
C GLY A 24 -1.11 -21.64 7.75
N SER A 25 -1.58 -20.54 7.14
CA SER A 25 -1.15 -19.20 7.50
C SER A 25 -1.56 -18.86 8.94
N ASP A 26 -0.80 -18.02 9.63
CA ASP A 26 -1.07 -17.69 11.03
C ASP A 26 -2.37 -16.88 11.19
N PRO A 27 -3.43 -17.42 11.81
CA PRO A 27 -4.69 -16.70 11.99
C PRO A 27 -4.60 -15.52 12.98
N GLU A 28 -3.56 -15.46 13.82
CA GLU A 28 -3.40 -14.42 14.84
C GLU A 28 -2.42 -13.31 14.40
N ALA A 29 -1.77 -13.46 13.25
CA ALA A 29 -0.90 -12.44 12.69
C ALA A 29 -1.69 -11.20 12.24
N LEU A 30 -0.99 -10.07 12.18
CA LEU A 30 -1.45 -8.91 11.42
C LEU A 30 -0.96 -9.07 9.99
N TYR A 31 -1.88 -8.89 9.05
CA TYR A 31 -1.61 -9.07 7.63
C TYR A 31 -1.45 -7.71 6.97
N THR A 32 -0.46 -7.61 6.08
CA THR A 32 -0.34 -6.49 5.16
C THR A 32 -1.40 -6.64 4.07
N ILE A 33 -2.46 -5.82 4.15
CA ILE A 33 -3.55 -5.78 3.17
C ILE A 33 -3.25 -4.67 2.17
N GLU A 34 -3.06 -5.05 0.91
CA GLU A 34 -2.72 -4.15 -0.19
C GLU A 34 -3.95 -3.97 -1.10
N HIS A 35 -4.41 -2.74 -1.28
CA HIS A 35 -5.53 -2.41 -2.17
C HIS A 35 -5.02 -1.76 -3.45
N HIS A 36 -5.21 -2.43 -4.59
CA HIS A 36 -4.65 -2.02 -5.87
C HIS A 36 -5.51 -0.96 -6.56
N LEU A 37 -4.91 0.19 -6.87
CA LEU A 37 -5.56 1.34 -7.49
C LEU A 37 -4.88 1.67 -8.82
N SER A 38 -5.68 1.94 -9.86
CA SER A 38 -5.16 2.37 -11.16
C SER A 38 -5.93 3.53 -11.77
N ALA A 39 -5.25 4.39 -12.53
CA ALA A 39 -5.82 5.54 -13.21
C ALA A 39 -5.12 5.82 -14.55
N ASP A 40 -5.78 6.57 -15.42
CA ASP A 40 -5.24 6.94 -16.74
C ASP A 40 -4.06 7.93 -16.65
N ASP A 41 -3.95 8.65 -15.53
CA ASP A 41 -2.93 9.70 -15.32
C ASP A 41 -2.56 9.89 -13.85
N PHE A 42 -1.37 10.43 -13.61
CA PHE A 42 -0.83 10.67 -12.27
C PHE A 42 -1.62 11.72 -11.47
N ASP A 43 -2.22 12.73 -12.11
CA ASP A 43 -2.97 13.77 -11.39
C ASP A 43 -4.24 13.18 -10.74
N THR A 44 -4.85 12.19 -11.40
CA THR A 44 -6.02 11.46 -10.92
C THR A 44 -5.60 10.44 -9.84
N LEU A 45 -4.50 9.72 -10.05
CA LEU A 45 -3.94 8.79 -9.07
C LEU A 45 -3.49 9.51 -7.78
N GLU A 46 -2.82 10.66 -7.88
CA GLU A 46 -2.35 11.43 -6.73
C GLU A 46 -3.51 11.89 -5.83
N LYS A 47 -4.64 12.27 -6.42
CA LYS A 47 -5.83 12.67 -5.64
C LYS A 47 -6.35 11.52 -4.78
N VAL A 48 -6.42 10.29 -5.32
CA VAL A 48 -6.87 9.15 -4.53
C VAL A 48 -5.84 8.75 -3.49
N ALA A 49 -4.54 8.78 -3.83
CA ALA A 49 -3.45 8.50 -2.91
C ALA A 49 -3.51 9.41 -1.68
N VAL A 50 -3.66 10.73 -1.91
CA VAL A 50 -3.76 11.70 -0.81
C VAL A 50 -5.03 11.49 0.04
N GLU A 51 -6.16 11.10 -0.55
CA GLU A 51 -7.38 10.81 0.21
C GLU A 51 -7.27 9.48 0.98
N ALA A 52 -6.66 8.44 0.41
CA ALA A 52 -6.38 7.18 1.10
C ALA A 52 -5.43 7.39 2.28
N PHE A 53 -4.36 8.18 2.09
CA PHE A 53 -3.46 8.55 3.19
C PHE A 53 -4.18 9.24 4.35
N LYS A 54 -5.11 10.16 4.05
CA LYS A 54 -5.93 10.81 5.09
C LYS A 54 -6.89 9.85 5.80
N LEU A 55 -7.28 8.75 5.16
CA LEU A 55 -8.09 7.70 5.77
C LEU A 55 -7.26 6.75 6.64
N GLY A 56 -5.94 6.86 6.62
CA GLY A 56 -5.03 6.09 7.47
C GLY A 56 -4.33 4.93 6.77
N TYR A 57 -4.42 4.85 5.44
CA TYR A 57 -3.63 3.91 4.65
C TYR A 57 -2.24 4.46 4.40
N GLU A 58 -1.24 3.60 4.38
CA GLU A 58 0.02 3.92 3.71
C GLU A 58 -0.20 3.80 2.21
N VAL A 59 0.53 4.59 1.41
CA VAL A 59 0.39 4.55 -0.05
C VAL A 59 1.74 4.34 -0.67
N THR A 60 1.86 3.32 -1.51
CA THR A 60 3.10 3.01 -2.22
C THR A 60 3.40 4.06 -3.29
N ASP A 61 4.65 4.08 -3.75
CA ASP A 61 5.05 4.97 -4.83
C ASP A 61 4.25 4.66 -6.11
N ALA A 62 3.92 5.71 -6.86
CA ALA A 62 3.18 5.56 -8.09
C ALA A 62 4.06 4.97 -9.20
N GLU A 63 3.58 3.91 -9.84
CA GLU A 63 4.26 3.22 -10.94
C GLU A 63 3.47 3.34 -12.24
N GLU A 64 4.16 3.20 -13.39
CA GLU A 64 3.55 3.17 -14.71
C GLU A 64 3.56 1.73 -15.25
N LEU A 65 2.39 1.16 -15.49
CA LEU A 65 2.22 -0.18 -16.02
C LEU A 65 1.66 -0.14 -17.44
N GLU A 66 2.29 -0.87 -18.36
CA GLU A 66 1.78 -1.08 -19.71
C GLU A 66 0.80 -2.27 -19.71
N VAL A 67 -0.48 -2.00 -20.02
CA VAL A 67 -1.54 -3.01 -20.07
C VAL A 67 -1.67 -3.61 -21.48
N GLU A 68 -2.46 -4.69 -21.59
CA GLU A 68 -2.72 -5.35 -22.86
C GLU A 68 -3.27 -4.36 -23.90
N GLY A 69 -2.50 -4.10 -24.95
CA GLY A 69 -2.82 -3.10 -25.98
C GLY A 69 -1.83 -1.94 -26.07
N GLY A 70 -0.87 -1.86 -25.14
CA GLY A 70 0.16 -0.83 -25.12
C GLY A 70 -0.30 0.50 -24.51
N GLU A 71 -1.49 0.52 -23.89
CA GLU A 71 -1.92 1.62 -23.05
C GLU A 71 -1.16 1.60 -21.73
N LYS A 72 -0.95 2.76 -21.13
CA LYS A 72 -0.22 2.91 -19.88
C LYS A 72 -1.17 3.41 -18.81
N LEU A 73 -1.21 2.68 -17.70
CA LEU A 73 -1.94 3.07 -16.50
C LEU A 73 -0.94 3.44 -15.41
N MET A 74 -1.34 4.38 -14.58
CA MET A 74 -0.61 4.73 -13.37
C MET A 74 -1.25 3.95 -12.22
N CYS A 75 -0.44 3.28 -11.41
CA CYS A 75 -0.92 2.49 -10.29
C CYS A 75 -0.20 2.82 -8.98
N CYS A 76 -0.90 2.62 -7.88
CA CYS A 76 -0.33 2.56 -6.55
C CYS A 76 -1.22 1.67 -5.69
N ASP A 77 -0.71 1.31 -4.53
CA ASP A 77 -1.42 0.49 -3.56
C ASP A 77 -1.69 1.29 -2.30
N ALA A 78 -2.93 1.20 -1.81
CA ALA A 78 -3.27 1.65 -0.46
C ALA A 78 -3.11 0.47 0.49
N VAL A 79 -2.16 0.58 1.41
CA VAL A 79 -1.72 -0.49 2.29
C VAL A 79 -2.19 -0.23 3.71
N SER A 80 -2.58 -1.30 4.40
CA SER A 80 -2.88 -1.25 5.83
C SER A 80 -2.53 -2.57 6.48
N GLU A 81 -2.16 -2.52 7.75
CA GLU A 81 -1.88 -3.71 8.55
C GLU A 81 -3.05 -4.00 9.49
N ILE A 82 -3.77 -5.10 9.24
CA ILE A 82 -4.96 -5.49 10.02
C ILE A 82 -5.05 -7.01 10.18
N ALA A 83 -5.81 -7.48 11.16
CA ALA A 83 -6.09 -8.91 11.33
C ALA A 83 -6.85 -9.47 10.11
N LEU A 84 -6.59 -10.74 9.77
CA LEU A 84 -7.25 -11.46 8.66
C LEU A 84 -8.72 -11.79 8.97
N GLN A 85 -9.55 -10.75 9.00
CA GLN A 85 -10.98 -10.82 9.31
C GLN A 85 -11.79 -10.24 8.16
N ALA A 86 -12.70 -11.05 7.61
CA ALA A 86 -13.47 -10.69 6.43
C ALA A 86 -14.27 -9.40 6.60
N GLU A 87 -14.80 -9.11 7.80
CA GLU A 87 -15.56 -7.88 8.07
C GLU A 87 -14.68 -6.62 8.05
N LEU A 88 -13.41 -6.72 8.45
CA LEU A 88 -12.47 -5.60 8.41
C LEU A 88 -12.07 -5.30 6.97
N ILE A 89 -11.68 -6.34 6.22
CA ILE A 89 -11.27 -6.22 4.83
C ILE A 89 -12.44 -5.73 3.97
N ASP A 90 -13.65 -6.26 4.16
CA ASP A 90 -14.87 -5.77 3.51
C ASP A 90 -15.09 -4.26 3.72
N ALA A 91 -14.86 -3.78 4.95
CA ALA A 91 -15.05 -2.37 5.27
C ALA A 91 -14.03 -1.49 4.55
N GLN A 92 -12.79 -1.97 4.39
CA GLN A 92 -11.75 -1.29 3.63
C GLN A 92 -12.07 -1.29 2.12
N VAL A 93 -12.47 -2.44 1.56
CA VAL A 93 -12.92 -2.57 0.17
C VAL A 93 -14.06 -1.59 -0.10
N GLU A 94 -15.09 -1.54 0.74
CA GLU A 94 -16.23 -0.64 0.55
C GLU A 94 -15.81 0.85 0.65
N GLN A 95 -14.95 1.20 1.60
CA GLN A 95 -14.44 2.55 1.78
C GLN A 95 -13.63 3.02 0.58
N LEU A 96 -12.65 2.24 0.15
CA LEU A 96 -11.77 2.57 -0.97
C LEU A 96 -12.52 2.51 -2.30
N PHE A 97 -13.35 1.50 -2.54
CA PHE A 97 -14.19 1.46 -3.73
C PHE A 97 -15.10 2.70 -3.84
N THR A 98 -15.72 3.13 -2.74
CA THR A 98 -16.53 4.36 -2.74
C THR A 98 -15.68 5.59 -3.05
N LEU A 99 -14.45 5.65 -2.53
CA LEU A 99 -13.50 6.73 -2.79
C LEU A 99 -13.08 6.76 -4.27
N THR A 100 -12.70 5.62 -4.85
CA THR A 100 -12.24 5.51 -6.24
C THR A 100 -13.34 5.87 -7.23
N GLN A 101 -14.57 5.41 -7.00
CA GLN A 101 -15.74 5.76 -7.83
C GLN A 101 -16.00 7.28 -7.85
N ARG A 102 -15.73 7.98 -6.74
CA ARG A 102 -15.89 9.44 -6.65
C ARG A 102 -14.78 10.19 -7.38
N LEU A 103 -13.58 9.62 -7.46
CA LEU A 103 -12.39 10.24 -8.03
C LEU A 103 -12.07 9.75 -9.44
N GLU A 104 -12.93 8.91 -10.03
CA GLU A 104 -12.73 8.34 -11.37
C GLU A 104 -11.44 7.50 -11.47
N VAL A 105 -11.13 6.80 -10.38
CA VAL A 105 -10.04 5.83 -10.27
C VAL A 105 -10.62 4.43 -10.35
N ASN A 106 -9.85 3.50 -10.90
CA ASN A 106 -10.18 2.10 -10.91
C ASN A 106 -9.68 1.39 -9.65
N TYR A 107 -10.51 0.53 -9.08
CA TYR A 107 -10.15 -0.30 -7.94
C TYR A 107 -10.08 -1.74 -8.44
N ASP A 108 -8.87 -2.30 -8.45
CA ASP A 108 -8.57 -3.57 -9.11
C ASP A 108 -8.75 -4.79 -8.20
N GLY A 109 -8.85 -4.57 -6.89
CA GLY A 109 -8.99 -5.63 -5.90
C GLY A 109 -8.09 -5.37 -4.69
N TRP A 110 -7.96 -6.41 -3.87
CA TRP A 110 -7.01 -6.40 -2.76
C TRP A 110 -6.23 -7.71 -2.74
N GLY A 111 -5.07 -7.69 -2.10
CA GLY A 111 -4.21 -8.84 -1.90
C GLY A 111 -3.52 -8.81 -0.54
N THR A 112 -2.93 -9.94 -0.18
CA THR A 112 -2.07 -10.08 1.01
C THR A 112 -1.14 -11.28 0.82
N TYR A 113 -0.24 -11.49 1.77
CA TYR A 113 0.74 -12.56 1.76
C TYR A 113 0.38 -13.64 2.78
N PHE A 114 0.97 -14.82 2.59
CA PHE A 114 0.94 -15.87 3.59
C PHE A 114 1.87 -15.49 4.75
N GLU A 115 1.32 -15.43 5.96
CA GLU A 115 2.06 -15.27 7.21
C GLU A 115 2.45 -16.65 7.77
N ASP A 116 3.75 -16.91 7.91
CA ASP A 116 4.29 -18.17 8.45
C ASP A 116 4.21 -18.18 9.98
N PRO A 117 3.45 -19.11 10.61
CA PRO A 117 3.38 -19.21 12.07
C PRO A 117 4.72 -19.48 12.78
N ASP A 118 5.69 -20.03 12.06
CA ASP A 118 7.05 -20.29 12.55
C ASP A 118 8.06 -19.21 12.06
N GLY A 119 7.60 -18.21 11.31
CA GLY A 119 8.41 -17.10 10.82
C GLY A 119 8.95 -16.23 11.96
N GLU A 120 10.17 -15.70 11.79
CA GLU A 120 10.63 -14.62 12.67
C GLU A 120 9.79 -13.39 12.31
N GLU A 121 9.04 -12.83 13.28
CA GLU A 121 8.44 -11.50 13.12
C GLU A 121 9.58 -10.58 12.65
N GLU A 122 9.49 -10.02 11.44
CA GLU A 122 10.52 -9.10 10.96
C GLU A 122 10.62 -7.96 11.98
N GLU A 123 11.66 -7.98 12.82
CA GLU A 123 11.98 -6.91 13.75
C GLU A 123 12.23 -5.69 12.88
N GLY A 124 11.17 -4.88 12.72
CA GLY A 124 11.15 -3.72 11.84
C GLY A 124 12.42 -2.92 12.02
N ASP A 125 13.12 -2.73 10.90
CA ASP A 125 14.42 -2.08 10.80
C ASP A 125 14.56 -0.99 11.86
N GLU A 126 15.32 -1.28 12.92
CA GLU A 126 15.75 -0.26 13.86
C GLU A 126 16.45 0.79 13.02
N PHE A 127 15.79 1.93 12.80
CA PHE A 127 16.37 3.09 12.16
C PHE A 127 17.71 3.39 12.84
N ASP A 128 18.80 2.95 12.22
CA ASP A 128 20.16 3.34 12.53
C ASP A 128 20.20 4.86 12.30
N GLN A 129 19.88 5.58 13.37
CA GLN A 129 20.20 6.98 13.53
C GLN A 129 21.72 7.07 13.52
N ASP A 130 22.30 7.13 12.33
CA ASP A 130 23.65 7.66 12.10
C ASP A 130 23.60 9.18 12.40
N ASP A 131 23.41 9.52 13.68
CA ASP A 131 23.84 10.77 14.27
C ASP A 131 25.37 10.68 14.44
N GLU A 132 26.13 10.81 13.35
CA GLU A 132 27.58 11.01 13.43
C GLU A 132 28.00 12.36 12.81
N ASP A 133 27.90 13.37 13.67
CA ASP A 133 28.85 14.47 13.91
C ASP A 133 29.67 15.05 12.73
N GLY A 134 29.48 16.35 12.50
CA GLY A 134 30.16 17.11 11.46
C GLY A 134 31.67 17.35 11.65
N PRO A 135 32.39 17.75 10.57
CA PRO A 135 33.69 18.38 10.68
C PRO A 135 33.57 19.90 10.51
N ALA A 136 34.00 20.58 11.58
CA ALA A 136 34.21 22.00 11.68
C ALA A 136 35.22 22.56 10.66
N ASP A 137 35.06 23.86 10.39
CA ASP A 137 36.09 24.82 10.02
C ASP A 137 37.01 24.50 8.83
N ARG A 138 36.70 25.11 7.70
CA ARG A 138 37.71 25.48 6.69
C ARG A 138 37.95 26.99 6.73
N ASP A 139 38.54 27.45 7.82
CA ASP A 139 39.22 28.73 7.89
C ASP A 139 40.61 28.59 7.24
N GLU A 140 40.69 28.73 5.91
CA GLU A 140 41.97 28.92 5.22
C GLU A 140 42.34 30.42 5.22
N VAL A 141 43.27 30.73 6.13
CA VAL A 141 43.91 32.03 6.42
C VAL A 141 44.86 32.45 5.26
N PRO A 142 45.08 33.75 4.97
CA PRO A 142 45.42 34.20 3.62
C PRO A 142 46.93 34.35 3.32
N ALA A 143 47.29 34.21 2.05
CA ALA A 143 48.62 34.49 1.53
C ALA A 143 48.65 35.84 0.78
N THR A 144 49.13 36.86 1.49
CA THR A 144 49.57 38.16 0.98
C THR A 144 50.69 38.01 -0.05
N ARG A 145 50.63 38.71 -1.18
CA ARG A 145 51.84 39.20 -1.86
C ARG A 145 51.55 40.51 -2.61
N HIS A 146 52.35 41.51 -2.26
CA HIS A 146 52.37 42.90 -2.72
C HIS A 146 52.34 43.10 -4.24
#